data_AF-A0A3D4TJS0-F1
#
_entry.id   AF-A0A3D4TJS0-F1
#
_cell.length_a   1.000
_cell.length_b   1.000
_cell.length_c   1.000
_cell.angle_alpha   90.00
_cell.angle_beta   90.00
_cell.angle_gamma   90.00
#
_symmetry.space_group_name_H-M   'P 1'
#
loop_
_entity.id
_entity.type
_entity.pdbx_description
1 polymer ?
#
loop_
_entity_poly.entity_id
_entity_poly.type
_entity_poly.pdbx_seq_one_letter_code
_entity_poly.pdbx_strand_id
1 'polypeptide(L)'
;GGCRWIDEDTEPLPRTIYHRTKLQAETLAEAAATPGFSVRVLRMGRCFPEPPERMAMFRLHRGIDARDVASAHAALLLDEGARFARYLACAPTPFRREDCLELATHPRSVLARRAPQLLAEFERRGWPLPLSIDRVYDSARLRSELGWQPCFGPDDVLQQYAVGSIEVLPRAQWIKDRVAE
;
A
#
# COMPACT_ATOMS: atom_id res chain seq x y z
N GLY A 1 -12.92 -13.78 -10.16
CA GLY A 1 -12.74 -12.36 -9.80
C GLY A 1 -11.37 -11.95 -10.29
N GLY A 2 -11.24 -10.82 -10.98
CA GLY A 2 -9.99 -10.39 -11.59
C GLY A 2 -9.17 -9.46 -10.68
N CYS A 3 -7.86 -9.42 -10.90
CA CYS A 3 -7.00 -8.37 -10.38
C CYS A 3 -7.25 -7.08 -11.15
N ARG A 4 -7.23 -5.94 -10.46
CA ARG A 4 -7.30 -4.62 -11.09
C ARG A 4 -6.10 -3.77 -10.73
N TRP A 5 -5.58 -3.07 -11.71
CA TRP A 5 -4.65 -1.97 -11.47
C TRP A 5 -5.45 -0.75 -11.04
N ILE A 6 -5.13 -0.18 -9.88
CA ILE A 6 -5.89 0.92 -9.27
C ILE A 6 -4.97 2.13 -9.17
N ASP A 7 -5.39 3.18 -9.87
CA ASP A 7 -4.86 4.53 -9.80
C ASP A 7 -5.97 5.49 -9.33
N GLU A 8 -5.70 6.79 -9.31
CA GLU A 8 -6.65 7.80 -8.85
C GLU A 8 -7.90 7.94 -9.75
N ASP A 9 -7.79 7.58 -11.04
CA ASP A 9 -8.86 7.66 -12.03
C ASP A 9 -9.74 6.40 -12.06
N THR A 10 -9.36 5.36 -11.32
CA THR A 10 -10.13 4.14 -11.24
C THR A 10 -11.43 4.36 -10.49
N GLU A 11 -12.56 4.11 -11.16
CA GLU A 11 -13.90 4.24 -10.57
C GLU A 11 -14.06 3.33 -9.33
N PRO A 12 -14.30 3.91 -8.13
CA PRO A 12 -14.39 3.15 -6.91
C PRO A 12 -15.71 2.38 -6.82
N LEU A 13 -15.65 1.10 -6.46
CA LEU A 13 -16.83 0.26 -6.23
C LEU A 13 -17.01 -0.01 -4.72
N PRO A 14 -17.71 0.86 -3.98
CA PRO A 14 -17.85 0.74 -2.53
C PRO A 14 -18.69 -0.48 -2.14
N ARG A 15 -18.17 -1.30 -1.22
CA ARG A 15 -18.82 -2.52 -0.72
C ARG A 15 -19.37 -2.41 0.70
N THR A 16 -18.94 -1.38 1.44
CA THR A 16 -19.29 -1.18 2.84
C THR A 16 -19.78 0.26 3.05
N ILE A 17 -20.48 0.50 4.17
CA ILE A 17 -20.86 1.85 4.59
C ILE A 17 -19.62 2.72 4.72
N TYR A 18 -18.55 2.21 5.32
CA TYR A 18 -17.27 2.91 5.44
C TYR A 18 -16.70 3.37 4.09
N HIS A 19 -16.76 2.55 3.04
CA HIS A 19 -16.31 2.97 1.71
C HIS A 19 -17.17 4.11 1.17
N ARG A 20 -18.50 4.01 1.30
CA ARG A 20 -19.43 5.05 0.82
C ARG A 20 -19.20 6.37 1.55
N THR A 21 -19.05 6.34 2.87
CA THR A 21 -18.86 7.57 3.66
C THR A 21 -17.52 8.23 3.36
N LYS A 22 -16.45 7.47 3.10
CA LYS A 22 -15.17 8.03 2.67
C LYS A 22 -15.25 8.69 1.29
N LEU A 23 -15.93 8.08 0.32
CA LEU A 23 -16.13 8.69 -1.00
C LEU A 23 -16.97 9.98 -0.91
N GLN A 24 -18.04 9.98 -0.12
CA GLN A 24 -18.83 11.19 0.13
C GLN A 24 -18.00 12.30 0.77
N ALA A 25 -17.11 11.95 1.71
CA ALA A 25 -16.19 12.92 2.30
C ALA A 25 -15.24 13.52 1.26
N GLU A 26 -14.74 12.74 0.29
CA GLU A 26 -13.94 13.29 -0.81
C GLU A 26 -14.74 14.25 -1.70
N THR A 27 -16.02 13.96 -1.97
CA THR A 27 -16.89 14.86 -2.75
C THR A 27 -17.14 16.17 -2.00
N LEU A 28 -17.39 16.12 -0.69
CA LEU A 28 -17.56 17.31 0.14
C LEU A 28 -16.26 18.13 0.24
N ALA A 29 -15.12 17.45 0.34
CA ALA A 29 -13.80 18.07 0.35
C ALA A 29 -13.50 18.81 -0.97
N GLU A 30 -13.87 18.22 -2.10
CA GLU A 30 -13.76 18.86 -3.42
C GLU A 30 -14.67 20.08 -3.54
N ALA A 31 -15.93 19.97 -3.10
CA ALA A 31 -16.86 21.10 -3.10
C ALA A 31 -16.44 22.26 -2.17
N ALA A 32 -15.68 21.97 -1.12
CA ALA A 32 -15.14 22.97 -0.20
C ALA A 32 -13.88 23.67 -0.74
N ALA A 33 -13.25 23.16 -1.79
CA ALA A 33 -12.04 23.75 -2.34
C ALA A 33 -12.35 25.10 -3.03
N THR A 34 -11.56 26.12 -2.71
CA THR A 34 -11.73 27.49 -3.24
C THR A 34 -10.36 28.06 -3.65
N PRO A 35 -10.29 29.23 -4.32
CA PRO A 35 -9.00 29.86 -4.63
C PRO A 35 -8.11 30.12 -3.40
N GLY A 36 -8.70 30.30 -2.21
CA GLY A 36 -7.97 30.54 -0.96
C GLY A 36 -7.90 29.33 -0.03
N PHE A 37 -8.44 28.18 -0.44
CA PHE A 37 -8.48 26.97 0.37
C PHE A 37 -8.34 25.74 -0.52
N SER A 38 -7.11 25.28 -0.69
CA SER A 38 -6.79 24.12 -1.50
C SER A 38 -6.84 22.84 -0.68
N VAL A 39 -7.39 21.76 -1.25
CA VAL A 39 -7.72 20.52 -0.54
C VAL A 39 -7.11 19.31 -1.24
N ARG A 40 -6.30 18.54 -0.52
CA ARG A 40 -5.60 17.36 -1.04
C ARG A 40 -6.16 16.12 -0.36
N VAL A 41 -6.58 15.15 -1.15
CA VAL A 41 -7.09 13.86 -0.66
C VAL A 41 -6.04 12.80 -0.89
N LEU A 42 -5.67 12.08 0.18
CA LEU A 42 -4.78 10.94 0.11
C LEU A 42 -5.55 9.62 0.29
N ARG A 43 -5.58 8.81 -0.75
CA ARG A 43 -6.01 7.41 -0.71
C ARG A 43 -4.79 6.53 -0.42
N MET A 44 -4.55 6.25 0.85
CA MET A 44 -3.40 5.41 1.24
C MET A 44 -3.69 3.91 1.16
N GLY A 45 -2.64 3.14 0.88
CA GLY A 45 -2.63 1.69 1.02
C GLY A 45 -2.80 1.25 2.48
N ARG A 46 -2.89 -0.08 2.69
CA ARG A 46 -2.97 -0.67 4.02
C ARG A 46 -1.64 -0.48 4.77
N CYS A 47 -1.67 0.20 5.92
CA CYS A 47 -0.51 0.40 6.79
C CYS A 47 -0.70 -0.16 8.21
N PHE A 48 -1.71 -1.00 8.43
CA PHE A 48 -1.95 -1.60 9.75
C PHE A 48 -0.91 -2.68 10.08
N PRO A 49 -0.54 -2.83 11.37
CA PRO A 49 0.28 -3.95 11.83
C PRO A 49 -0.39 -5.28 11.48
N GLU A 50 0.41 -6.18 10.91
CA GLU A 50 0.04 -7.52 10.45
C GLU A 50 1.23 -8.45 10.72
N PRO A 51 1.03 -9.78 10.66
CA PRO A 51 2.15 -10.71 10.59
C PRO A 51 3.11 -10.35 9.44
N PRO A 52 4.43 -10.55 9.62
CA PRO A 52 5.47 -10.08 8.69
C PRO A 52 5.31 -10.66 7.28
N GLU A 53 4.85 -11.91 7.14
CA GLU A 53 4.58 -12.54 5.86
C GLU A 53 3.44 -11.83 5.10
N ARG A 54 2.43 -11.35 5.83
CA ARG A 54 1.32 -10.57 5.23
C ARG A 54 1.79 -9.15 4.90
N MET A 55 2.58 -8.53 5.77
CA MET A 55 3.15 -7.20 5.49
C MET A 55 4.01 -7.21 4.23
N ALA A 56 4.94 -8.17 4.13
CA ALA A 56 5.82 -8.31 2.97
C ALA A 56 5.01 -8.52 1.68
N MET A 57 3.99 -9.39 1.69
CA MET A 57 3.09 -9.53 0.53
C MET A 57 2.32 -8.25 0.22
N PHE A 58 1.73 -7.59 1.23
CA PHE A 58 0.94 -6.39 0.99
C PHE A 58 1.77 -5.25 0.41
N ARG A 59 3.06 -5.12 0.79
CA ARG A 59 3.98 -4.12 0.22
C ARG A 59 4.15 -4.27 -1.29
N LEU A 60 3.85 -5.42 -1.88
CA LEU A 60 3.91 -5.59 -3.34
C LEU A 60 2.70 -5.03 -4.09
N HIS A 61 1.54 -4.87 -3.45
CA HIS A 61 0.31 -4.65 -4.23
C HIS A 61 -0.80 -3.82 -3.57
N ARG A 62 -0.84 -3.66 -2.25
CA ARG A 62 -1.95 -2.94 -1.59
C ARG A 62 -1.60 -2.25 -0.28
N GLY A 63 -0.36 -2.40 0.16
CA GLY A 63 0.14 -1.91 1.44
C GLY A 63 1.07 -0.72 1.27
N ILE A 64 1.34 -0.05 2.38
CA ILE A 64 2.30 1.05 2.51
C ILE A 64 2.76 1.18 3.97
N ASP A 65 3.98 1.62 4.19
CA ASP A 65 4.50 1.88 5.53
C ASP A 65 3.90 3.14 6.13
N ALA A 66 3.65 3.14 7.44
CA ALA A 66 3.07 4.31 8.10
C ALA A 66 4.00 5.54 7.98
N ARG A 67 5.32 5.32 7.92
CA ARG A 67 6.32 6.39 7.68
C ARG A 67 6.22 6.95 6.26
N ASP A 68 5.94 6.09 5.29
CA ASP A 68 5.67 6.50 3.90
C ASP A 68 4.32 7.23 3.76
N VAL A 69 3.30 6.85 4.55
CA VAL A 69 2.05 7.62 4.64
C VAL A 69 2.31 9.01 5.18
N ALA A 70 3.11 9.13 6.25
CA ALA A 70 3.46 10.41 6.84
C ALA A 70 4.24 11.29 5.84
N SER A 71 5.23 10.73 5.13
CA SER A 71 5.99 11.47 4.12
C SER A 71 5.13 11.86 2.91
N ALA A 72 4.16 11.04 2.51
CA ALA A 72 3.18 11.39 1.49
C ALA A 72 2.32 12.58 1.92
N HIS A 73 1.83 12.59 3.16
CA HIS A 73 1.12 13.75 3.71
C HIS A 73 2.00 15.01 3.72
N ALA A 74 3.28 14.89 4.08
CA ALA A 74 4.21 16.02 4.05
C ALA A 74 4.41 16.57 2.62
N ALA A 75 4.54 15.70 1.62
CA ALA A 75 4.63 16.11 0.22
C ALA A 75 3.36 16.86 -0.25
N LEU A 76 2.18 16.39 0.15
CA LEU A 76 0.90 17.03 -0.20
C LEU A 76 0.70 18.42 0.42
N LEU A 77 1.36 18.73 1.55
CA LEU A 77 1.34 20.06 2.13
C LEU A 77 2.10 21.08 1.28
N LEU A 78 3.03 20.62 0.44
CA LEU A 78 3.84 21.45 -0.47
C LEU A 78 3.27 21.50 -1.89
N ASP A 79 2.15 20.82 -2.16
CA ASP A 79 1.50 20.87 -3.47
C ASP A 79 0.90 22.27 -3.71
N GLU A 80 1.33 22.90 -4.81
CA GLU A 80 0.82 24.19 -5.31
C GLU A 80 0.00 24.04 -6.60
N GLY A 81 -0.38 22.81 -6.94
CA GLY A 81 -1.15 22.48 -8.14
C GLY A 81 -2.61 22.93 -8.09
N ALA A 82 -3.51 22.07 -8.58
CA ALA A 82 -4.93 22.38 -8.61
C ALA A 82 -5.49 22.64 -7.20
N ARG A 83 -6.57 23.43 -7.11
CA ARG A 83 -7.28 23.70 -5.85
C ARG A 83 -7.75 22.43 -5.16
N PHE A 84 -8.05 21.41 -5.93
CA PHE A 84 -8.39 20.09 -5.43
C PHE A 84 -7.59 19.04 -6.19
N ALA A 85 -7.02 18.09 -5.47
CA ALA A 85 -6.32 16.96 -6.06
C ALA A 85 -6.50 15.70 -5.22
N ARG A 86 -6.57 14.56 -5.90
CA ARG A 86 -6.58 13.22 -5.32
C ARG A 86 -5.27 12.55 -5.67
N TYR A 87 -4.67 11.89 -4.68
CA TYR A 87 -3.45 11.12 -4.81
C TYR A 87 -3.61 9.76 -4.13
N LEU A 88 -2.95 8.75 -4.69
CA LEU A 88 -2.81 7.42 -4.12
C LEU A 88 -1.37 7.27 -3.57
N ALA A 89 -1.25 6.79 -2.34
CA ALA A 89 0.03 6.42 -1.76
C ALA A 89 0.08 4.91 -1.49
N CYS A 90 1.00 4.21 -2.14
CA CYS A 90 1.29 2.80 -1.89
C CYS A 90 2.81 2.55 -1.87
N ALA A 91 3.21 1.38 -1.36
CA ALA A 91 4.59 0.91 -1.49
C ALA A 91 4.97 0.64 -2.97
N PRO A 92 6.27 0.54 -3.29
CA PRO A 92 6.70 0.21 -4.65
C PRO A 92 6.19 -1.17 -5.06
N THR A 93 5.70 -1.29 -6.30
CA THR A 93 5.30 -2.57 -6.88
C THR A 93 6.21 -2.97 -8.03
N PRO A 94 6.70 -4.23 -8.08
CA PRO A 94 7.40 -4.75 -9.25
C PRO A 94 6.45 -5.24 -10.35
N PHE A 95 5.14 -5.31 -10.06
CA PHE A 95 4.13 -5.75 -11.00
C PHE A 95 3.87 -4.71 -12.07
N ARG A 96 3.32 -5.16 -13.20
CA ARG A 96 2.85 -4.31 -14.28
C ARG A 96 1.38 -4.58 -14.57
N ARG A 97 0.75 -3.66 -15.31
CA ARG A 97 -0.66 -3.80 -15.72
C ARG A 97 -0.92 -5.13 -16.42
N GLU A 98 0.00 -5.60 -17.27
CA GLU A 98 -0.14 -6.90 -17.96
C GLU A 98 -0.19 -8.11 -17.03
N ASP A 99 0.34 -8.01 -15.81
CA ASP A 99 0.38 -9.13 -14.88
C ASP A 99 -0.96 -9.39 -14.18
N CYS A 100 -1.92 -8.45 -14.23
CA CYS A 100 -3.15 -8.51 -13.43
C CYS A 100 -3.93 -9.81 -13.63
N LEU A 101 -4.12 -10.28 -14.86
CA LEU A 101 -4.87 -11.52 -15.11
C LEU A 101 -4.22 -12.73 -14.41
N GLU A 102 -2.90 -12.82 -14.49
CA GLU A 102 -2.13 -13.91 -13.90
C GLU A 102 -1.99 -13.75 -12.39
N LEU A 103 -1.91 -12.52 -11.85
CA LEU A 103 -1.96 -12.26 -10.41
C LEU A 103 -3.25 -12.79 -9.77
N ALA A 104 -4.36 -12.76 -10.51
CA ALA A 104 -5.65 -13.24 -10.03
C ALA A 104 -5.76 -14.77 -9.95
N THR A 105 -4.98 -15.50 -10.75
CA THR A 105 -5.16 -16.95 -10.99
C THR A 105 -3.91 -17.78 -10.66
N HIS A 106 -2.73 -17.25 -10.95
CA HIS A 106 -1.42 -17.88 -10.79
C HIS A 106 -0.39 -16.90 -10.19
N PRO A 107 -0.65 -16.30 -8.99
CA PRO A 107 0.23 -15.29 -8.40
C PRO A 107 1.67 -15.80 -8.19
N ARG A 108 1.86 -17.08 -7.90
CA ARG A 108 3.19 -17.70 -7.76
C ARG A 108 4.05 -17.53 -9.01
N SER A 109 3.47 -17.73 -10.21
CA SER A 109 4.18 -17.57 -11.48
C SER A 109 4.61 -16.13 -11.70
N VAL A 110 3.75 -15.16 -11.36
CA VAL A 110 4.09 -13.74 -11.44
C VAL A 110 5.18 -13.38 -10.43
N LEU A 111 5.10 -13.87 -9.20
CA LEU A 111 6.12 -13.66 -8.17
C LEU A 111 7.48 -14.21 -8.60
N ALA A 112 7.51 -15.39 -9.22
CA ALA A 112 8.75 -15.97 -9.75
C ALA A 112 9.40 -15.08 -10.81
N ARG A 113 8.62 -14.33 -11.61
CA ARG A 113 9.15 -13.40 -12.62
C ARG A 113 9.49 -12.02 -12.06
N ARG A 114 8.64 -11.46 -11.20
CA ARG A 114 8.69 -10.05 -10.78
C ARG A 114 9.36 -9.83 -9.42
N ALA A 115 9.35 -10.84 -8.54
CA ALA A 115 9.92 -10.77 -7.19
C ALA A 115 10.56 -12.12 -6.77
N PRO A 116 11.50 -12.67 -7.56
CA PRO A 116 12.05 -14.02 -7.33
C PRO A 116 12.75 -14.16 -5.97
N GLN A 117 13.43 -13.11 -5.49
CA GLN A 117 14.13 -13.13 -4.21
C GLN A 117 13.14 -13.22 -3.04
N LEU A 118 12.05 -12.44 -3.10
CA LEU A 118 10.99 -12.49 -2.10
C LEU A 118 10.28 -13.85 -2.11
N LEU A 119 10.01 -14.42 -3.29
CA LEU A 119 9.45 -15.76 -3.40
C LEU A 119 10.34 -16.82 -2.73
N ALA A 120 11.64 -16.78 -3.00
CA ALA A 120 12.60 -17.70 -2.37
C ALA A 120 12.62 -17.57 -0.85
N GLU A 121 12.49 -16.35 -0.31
CA GLU A 121 12.44 -16.13 1.12
C GLU A 121 11.16 -16.70 1.76
N PHE A 122 10.02 -16.58 1.08
CA PHE A 122 8.77 -17.20 1.51
C PHE A 122 8.90 -18.72 1.55
N GLU A 123 9.49 -19.33 0.53
CA GLU A 123 9.73 -20.78 0.48
C GLU A 123 10.67 -21.24 1.59
N ARG A 124 11.79 -20.54 1.77
CA ARG A 124 12.78 -20.85 2.81
C ARG A 124 12.18 -20.80 4.22
N ARG A 125 11.24 -19.88 4.46
CA ARG A 125 10.56 -19.72 5.75
C ARG A 125 9.29 -20.57 5.90
N GLY A 126 8.86 -21.27 4.84
CA GLY A 126 7.58 -21.99 4.82
C GLY A 126 6.37 -21.05 4.94
N TRP A 127 6.51 -19.78 4.53
CA TRP A 127 5.42 -18.81 4.57
C TRP A 127 4.42 -19.05 3.43
N PRO A 128 3.10 -18.97 3.71
CA PRO A 128 2.09 -19.23 2.70
C PRO A 128 2.06 -18.11 1.65
N LEU A 129 1.92 -18.51 0.39
CA LEU A 129 1.66 -17.58 -0.72
C LEU A 129 0.15 -17.36 -0.87
N PRO A 130 -0.31 -16.17 -1.30
CA PRO A 130 -1.71 -15.96 -1.60
C PRO A 130 -2.13 -16.81 -2.79
N LEU A 131 -3.35 -17.33 -2.75
CA LEU A 131 -3.95 -18.05 -3.88
C LEU A 131 -4.40 -17.10 -5.00
N SER A 132 -4.61 -15.82 -4.69
CA SER A 132 -5.05 -14.80 -5.64
C SER A 132 -4.68 -13.41 -5.12
N ILE A 133 -4.29 -12.52 -6.04
CA ILE A 133 -4.13 -11.09 -5.80
C ILE A 133 -5.23 -10.36 -6.60
N ASP A 134 -6.05 -9.57 -5.91
CA ASP A 134 -7.25 -8.94 -6.47
C ASP A 134 -7.04 -7.49 -6.94
N ARG A 135 -5.91 -6.89 -6.58
CA ARG A 135 -5.56 -5.53 -6.97
C ARG A 135 -4.07 -5.25 -6.81
N VAL A 136 -3.60 -4.31 -7.62
CA VAL A 136 -2.31 -3.63 -7.49
C VAL A 136 -2.58 -2.13 -7.44
N TYR A 137 -2.05 -1.44 -6.43
CA TYR A 137 -2.12 0.01 -6.31
C TYR A 137 -0.93 0.67 -7.01
N ASP A 138 -1.18 1.86 -7.56
CA ASP A 138 -0.21 2.65 -8.31
C ASP A 138 -0.15 4.08 -7.79
N SER A 139 1.00 4.47 -7.27
CA SER A 139 1.28 5.82 -6.78
C SER A 139 2.07 6.65 -7.79
N ALA A 140 2.03 6.30 -9.09
CA ALA A 140 2.78 7.00 -10.13
C ALA A 140 2.50 8.51 -10.17
N ARG A 141 1.24 8.94 -10.00
CA ARG A 141 0.87 10.35 -10.03
C ARG A 141 1.55 11.14 -8.90
N LEU A 142 1.44 10.64 -7.67
CA LEU A 142 2.08 11.25 -6.50
C LEU A 142 3.61 11.36 -6.68
N ARG A 143 4.22 10.35 -7.31
CA ARG A 143 5.66 10.33 -7.63
C ARG A 143 6.04 11.33 -8.72
N SER A 144 5.28 11.40 -9.81
CA SER A 144 5.60 12.25 -10.95
C SER A 144 5.33 13.73 -10.70
N GLU A 145 4.25 14.04 -9.97
CA GLU A 145 3.82 15.43 -9.75
C GLU A 145 4.51 16.06 -8.53
N LEU A 146 4.73 15.30 -7.46
CA LEU A 146 5.26 15.83 -6.20
C LEU A 146 6.66 15.30 -5.84
N GLY A 147 7.27 14.48 -6.70
CA GLY A 147 8.61 13.91 -6.47
C GLY A 147 8.69 12.96 -5.27
N TRP A 148 7.56 12.63 -4.64
CA TRP A 148 7.50 11.71 -3.51
C TRP A 148 7.91 10.30 -3.94
N GLN A 149 8.62 9.56 -3.10
CA GLN A 149 8.93 8.15 -3.34
C GLN A 149 8.70 7.36 -2.05
N PRO A 150 8.04 6.20 -2.11
CA PRO A 150 7.96 5.32 -0.96
C PRO A 150 9.32 4.69 -0.68
N CYS A 151 9.74 4.68 0.58
CA CYS A 151 11.04 4.20 1.01
C CYS A 151 11.02 2.76 1.50
N PHE A 152 9.85 2.24 1.90
CA PHE A 152 9.77 0.95 2.59
C PHE A 152 9.00 -0.10 1.77
N GLY A 153 9.74 -1.04 1.21
CA GLY A 153 9.25 -2.15 0.40
C GLY A 153 9.10 -3.47 1.17
N PRO A 154 8.92 -4.59 0.46
CA PRO A 154 8.87 -5.92 1.08
C PRO A 154 10.21 -6.34 1.72
N ASP A 155 11.34 -5.89 1.16
CA ASP A 155 12.67 -6.24 1.66
C ASP A 155 12.94 -5.60 3.02
N ASP A 156 12.48 -4.37 3.23
CA ASP A 156 12.52 -3.70 4.54
C ASP A 156 11.78 -4.51 5.60
N VAL A 157 10.64 -5.11 5.26
CA VAL A 157 9.89 -5.97 6.20
C VAL A 157 10.74 -7.18 6.59
N LEU A 158 11.42 -7.81 5.63
CA LEU A 158 12.27 -8.98 5.89
C LEU A 158 13.48 -8.61 6.75
N GLN A 159 14.13 -7.48 6.47
CA GLN A 159 15.27 -6.97 7.22
C GLN A 159 14.86 -6.62 8.66
N GLN A 160 13.77 -5.88 8.82
CA GLN A 160 13.23 -5.49 10.12
C GLN A 160 12.82 -6.71 10.94
N TYR A 161 12.26 -7.74 10.31
CA TYR A 161 11.91 -8.97 10.99
C TYR A 161 13.14 -9.75 11.45
N ALA A 162 14.20 -9.79 10.63
CA ALA A 162 15.43 -10.49 10.98
C ALA A 162 16.13 -9.90 12.22
N VAL A 163 15.99 -8.60 12.46
CA VAL A 163 16.57 -7.91 13.64
C VAL A 163 15.57 -7.76 14.80
N GLY A 164 14.37 -8.33 14.71
CA GLY A 164 13.35 -8.23 15.76
C GLY A 164 12.79 -6.81 15.95
N SER A 165 12.68 -6.03 14.88
CA SER A 165 12.16 -4.66 14.95
C SER A 165 10.67 -4.62 15.30
N ILE A 166 10.32 -3.73 16.22
CA ILE A 166 8.95 -3.51 16.67
C ILE A 166 7.99 -3.07 15.55
N GLU A 167 8.52 -2.54 14.45
CA GLU A 167 7.74 -2.10 13.29
C GLU A 167 7.03 -3.26 12.57
N VAL A 168 7.56 -4.48 12.68
CA VAL A 168 7.06 -5.67 11.94
C VAL A 168 6.85 -6.89 12.84
N LEU A 169 7.07 -6.77 14.15
CA LEU A 169 6.79 -7.84 15.09
C LEU A 169 5.26 -7.97 15.31
N PRO A 170 4.70 -9.19 15.29
CA PRO A 170 3.32 -9.42 15.66
C PRO A 170 3.03 -8.90 17.07
N ARG A 171 1.95 -8.13 17.25
CA ARG A 171 1.51 -7.60 18.57
C ARG A 171 1.44 -8.65 19.68
N ALA A 172 1.25 -9.93 19.35
CA ALA A 172 1.21 -11.02 20.32
C ALA A 172 2.58 -11.35 20.95
N GLN A 173 3.70 -11.12 20.26
CA GLN A 173 5.06 -11.26 20.82
C GLN A 173 5.38 -10.09 21.76
N TRP A 174 4.96 -8.87 21.38
CA TRP A 174 5.08 -7.67 22.23
C TRP A 174 4.45 -7.81 23.63
N ILE A 175 3.37 -8.59 23.76
CA ILE A 175 2.72 -8.84 25.06
C ILE A 175 3.46 -9.94 25.83
N LYS A 176 3.97 -10.97 25.16
CA LYS A 176 4.70 -12.06 25.83
C LYS A 176 6.04 -11.59 26.38
N ASP A 177 6.76 -10.74 25.65
CA ASP A 177 8.09 -10.28 26.05
C ASP A 177 8.04 -9.27 27.21
N ARG A 178 6.92 -8.56 27.41
CA ARG A 178 6.69 -7.67 28.56
C ARG A 178 6.19 -8.36 29.84
N VAL A 179 5.74 -9.61 29.74
CA VAL A 179 5.27 -10.40 30.90
C VAL A 179 6.40 -11.30 31.43
N ALA A 180 7.56 -11.29 30.77
CA ALA A 180 8.76 -12.03 31.18
C ALA A 180 9.82 -11.14 31.89
N GLU A 181 9.54 -9.86 32.12
CA GLU A 181 10.25 -8.97 33.07
C GLU A 181 9.41 -8.77 34.34
#